data_AF-A0AAW0R9Q6-F1
#
_entry.id   AF-A0AAW0R9Q6-F1
#
_cell.length_a   1.000
_cell.length_b   1.000
_cell.length_c   1.000
_cell.angle_alpha   90.00
_cell.angle_beta   90.00
_cell.angle_gamma   90.00
#
_symmetry.space_group_name_H-M   'P 1'
#
loop_
_entity.id
_entity.type
_entity.pdbx_description
1 polymer ?
#
loop_
_entity_poly.entity_id
_entity_poly.type
_entity_poly.pdbx_seq_one_letter_code
_entity_poly.pdbx_strand_id
1 'polypeptide(L)'
;MASFLDLPREIRDDILHRALLLSENPIPTERDKETNRIPIIDINVCCWKLKDRVLYELRISQPTATALMLANRQLRKETQDALKRLPDQGRRCKVDIMFLEERELWVTFTHAALCCTTLDQVDVTIRLVGTMRGFGAGFSPEETIWAGGDRGSLAVTFPFYSALERFLKAGPVGSPATAERNDIDRHMVVKHLVLNFVSPADRSLLAGPDERMRWRHARKLGGAALTPAIARAVLAAERGGRLVRPEWLARYLAGYLRLMIDSTPATVMPHGGLLYERVGAVSVQVDGETIDKIDLGATIDGLRCRYFARLPDYEEVKGRFGEWHESTLAKRRASGLWGGSR
;
A
#
# COMPACT_ATOMS: atom_id res chain seq x y z
N MET A 1 -17.45 22.25 -39.53
CA MET A 1 -17.45 21.08 -38.61
C MET A 1 -17.28 21.62 -37.21
N ALA A 2 -18.15 21.24 -36.27
CA ALA A 2 -18.01 21.68 -34.88
C ALA A 2 -16.91 20.87 -34.17
N SER A 3 -15.99 21.55 -33.50
CA SER A 3 -14.93 21.00 -32.65
C SER A 3 -15.28 21.17 -31.18
N PHE A 4 -14.71 20.32 -30.31
CA PHE A 4 -14.80 20.51 -28.86
C PHE A 4 -14.30 21.90 -28.42
N LEU A 5 -13.27 22.43 -29.08
CA LEU A 5 -12.72 23.75 -28.79
C LEU A 5 -13.64 24.90 -29.22
N ASP A 6 -14.65 24.63 -30.04
CA ASP A 6 -15.65 25.63 -30.46
C ASP A 6 -16.78 25.79 -29.42
N LEU A 7 -16.86 24.88 -28.43
CA LEU A 7 -17.82 24.97 -27.33
C LEU A 7 -17.50 26.18 -26.42
N PRO A 8 -18.49 26.83 -25.78
CA PRO A 8 -18.23 27.83 -24.76
C PRO A 8 -17.35 27.30 -23.62
N ARG A 9 -16.55 28.19 -23.01
CA ARG A 9 -15.56 27.83 -21.98
C ARG A 9 -16.20 27.12 -20.80
N GLU A 10 -17.39 27.55 -20.41
CA GLU A 10 -18.18 27.02 -19.30
C GLU A 10 -18.54 25.55 -19.55
N ILE A 11 -18.99 25.24 -20.77
CA ILE A 11 -19.36 23.88 -21.18
C ILE A 11 -18.12 22.97 -21.22
N ARG A 12 -16.98 23.49 -21.71
CA ARG A 12 -15.73 22.72 -21.69
C ARG A 12 -15.27 22.44 -20.27
N ASP A 13 -15.37 23.41 -19.36
CA ASP A 13 -15.04 23.24 -17.95
C ASP A 13 -15.90 22.15 -17.29
N ASP A 14 -17.20 22.15 -17.55
CA ASP A 14 -18.11 21.11 -17.04
C ASP A 14 -17.76 19.72 -17.57
N ILE A 15 -17.43 19.61 -18.86
CA ILE A 15 -17.01 18.34 -19.46
C ILE A 15 -15.69 17.86 -18.87
N LEU A 16 -14.69 18.76 -18.76
CA LEU A 16 -13.40 18.44 -18.16
C LEU A 16 -13.56 18.00 -16.70
N HIS A 17 -14.38 18.71 -15.91
CA HIS A 17 -14.66 18.36 -14.53
C HIS A 17 -15.26 16.95 -14.41
N ARG A 18 -16.27 16.63 -15.23
CA ARG A 18 -16.88 15.30 -15.26
C ARG A 18 -15.90 14.22 -15.74
N ALA A 19 -15.15 14.48 -16.80
CA ALA A 19 -14.17 13.54 -17.34
C ALA A 19 -13.05 13.21 -16.33
N LEU A 20 -12.65 14.19 -15.52
CA LEU A 20 -11.66 14.00 -14.46
C LEU A 20 -12.22 13.22 -13.27
N LEU A 21 -13.51 13.39 -12.92
CA LEU A 21 -14.15 12.69 -11.81
C LEU A 21 -14.65 11.27 -12.15
N LEU A 22 -15.09 11.04 -13.39
CA LEU A 22 -15.67 9.76 -13.84
C LEU A 22 -14.63 8.65 -14.09
N SER A 23 -13.34 8.93 -13.90
CA SER A 23 -12.26 7.95 -14.12
C SER A 23 -12.16 6.90 -13.00
N GLU A 24 -13.30 6.41 -12.48
CA GLU A 24 -13.33 5.28 -11.56
C GLU A 24 -13.25 3.97 -12.36
N ASN A 25 -12.20 3.18 -12.12
CA ASN A 25 -12.12 1.82 -12.64
C ASN A 25 -13.04 0.91 -11.81
N PRO A 26 -13.71 -0.06 -12.44
CA PRO A 26 -14.51 -1.03 -11.72
C PRO A 26 -13.63 -1.79 -10.71
N ILE A 27 -14.23 -2.12 -9.56
CA ILE A 27 -13.57 -2.97 -8.58
C ILE A 27 -13.35 -4.35 -9.20
N PRO A 28 -12.12 -4.88 -9.23
CA PRO A 28 -11.85 -6.17 -9.83
C PRO A 28 -12.66 -7.27 -9.14
N THR A 29 -13.22 -8.15 -9.96
CA THR A 29 -13.93 -9.34 -9.51
C THR A 29 -12.98 -10.52 -9.42
N GLU A 30 -13.34 -11.54 -8.64
CA GLU A 30 -12.56 -12.78 -8.57
C GLU A 30 -12.45 -13.52 -9.92
N ARG A 31 -13.21 -13.11 -10.94
CA ARG A 31 -13.17 -13.70 -12.28
C ARG A 31 -12.15 -13.03 -13.22
N ASP A 32 -11.57 -11.90 -12.83
CA ASP A 32 -10.52 -11.22 -13.60
C ASP A 32 -9.16 -11.91 -13.47
N LYS A 33 -9.19 -13.24 -13.25
CA LYS A 33 -8.03 -14.06 -12.93
C LYS A 33 -7.09 -14.16 -14.14
N GLU A 34 -5.86 -13.75 -13.87
CA GLU A 34 -4.60 -14.26 -14.44
C GLU A 34 -4.02 -13.60 -15.70
N THR A 35 -4.76 -13.07 -16.67
CA THR A 35 -4.08 -12.72 -17.95
C THR A 35 -3.44 -11.33 -18.03
N ASN A 36 -3.73 -10.39 -17.11
CA ASN A 36 -3.29 -8.98 -17.25
C ASN A 36 -2.57 -8.39 -16.04
N ARG A 37 -2.06 -9.20 -15.10
CA ARG A 37 -1.32 -8.67 -13.94
C ARG A 37 0.14 -9.08 -13.98
N ILE A 38 1.01 -8.12 -13.69
CA ILE A 38 2.46 -8.34 -13.69
C ILE A 38 3.10 -7.72 -12.45
N PRO A 39 4.24 -8.25 -11.98
CA PRO A 39 5.07 -7.52 -11.04
C PRO A 39 5.62 -6.27 -11.74
N ILE A 40 5.56 -5.12 -11.05
CA ILE A 40 6.21 -3.90 -11.52
C ILE A 40 7.52 -3.74 -10.77
N ILE A 41 8.63 -3.68 -11.50
CA ILE A 41 10.00 -3.59 -10.98
C ILE A 41 10.63 -2.28 -11.44
N ASP A 42 9.97 -1.17 -11.13
CA ASP A 42 10.35 0.19 -11.53
C ASP A 42 11.08 0.97 -10.43
N ILE A 43 11.30 0.36 -9.27
CA ILE A 43 12.06 0.94 -8.15
C ILE A 43 12.87 -0.13 -7.44
N ASN A 44 13.93 0.28 -6.74
CA ASN A 44 14.57 -0.58 -5.77
C ASN A 44 13.81 -0.50 -4.43
N VAL A 45 12.90 -1.44 -4.21
CA VAL A 45 12.24 -1.59 -2.90
C VAL A 45 13.24 -2.08 -1.87
N CYS A 46 13.24 -1.47 -0.69
CA CYS A 46 14.03 -1.95 0.47
C CYS A 46 13.56 -3.34 0.94
N CYS A 47 12.39 -3.78 0.49
CA CYS A 47 11.88 -5.11 0.77
C CYS A 47 12.67 -6.22 0.06
N TRP A 48 13.43 -7.00 0.83
CA TRP A 48 14.24 -8.11 0.36
C TRP A 48 13.51 -9.41 0.02
N LYS A 49 12.24 -9.60 0.44
CA LYS A 49 11.48 -10.86 0.24
C LYS A 49 10.12 -10.62 -0.41
N LEU A 50 9.69 -11.55 -1.28
CA LEU A 50 8.33 -11.65 -1.84
C LEU A 50 7.85 -10.41 -2.62
N LYS A 51 8.77 -9.60 -3.16
CA LYS A 51 8.41 -8.42 -3.98
C LYS A 51 7.72 -8.78 -5.30
N ASP A 52 8.00 -9.98 -5.81
CA ASP A 52 7.37 -10.60 -6.97
C ASP A 52 5.92 -11.06 -6.71
N ARG A 53 5.50 -11.07 -5.43
CA ARG A 53 4.13 -11.40 -5.01
C ARG A 53 3.20 -10.19 -4.94
N VAL A 54 3.67 -9.01 -5.36
CA VAL A 54 2.86 -7.81 -5.51
C VAL A 54 2.62 -7.58 -7.00
N LEU A 55 1.40 -7.87 -7.44
CA LEU A 55 1.00 -7.81 -8.83
C LEU A 55 0.11 -6.61 -9.09
N TYR A 56 0.40 -5.89 -10.18
CA TYR A 56 -0.35 -4.71 -10.60
C TYR A 56 -1.04 -4.99 -11.93
N GLU A 57 -2.15 -4.31 -12.18
CA GLU A 57 -2.81 -4.36 -13.47
C GLU A 57 -1.94 -3.74 -14.56
N LEU A 58 -1.74 -4.47 -15.67
CA LEU A 58 -0.93 -4.02 -16.81
C LEU A 58 -1.55 -2.79 -17.49
N ARG A 59 -2.89 -2.73 -17.51
CA ARG A 59 -3.66 -1.61 -18.03
C ARG A 59 -4.16 -0.79 -16.85
N ILE A 60 -3.29 0.01 -16.25
CA ILE A 60 -3.79 1.12 -15.44
C ILE A 60 -4.51 2.02 -16.44
N SER A 61 -5.85 2.07 -16.39
CA SER A 61 -6.62 3.02 -17.19
C SER A 61 -5.95 4.38 -17.02
N GLN A 62 -5.37 4.89 -18.10
CA GLN A 62 -4.77 6.21 -18.04
C GLN A 62 -5.90 7.16 -17.68
N PRO A 63 -5.80 7.88 -16.56
CA PRO A 63 -6.83 8.84 -16.22
C PRO A 63 -6.89 9.83 -17.36
N THR A 64 -8.14 10.18 -17.68
CA THR A 64 -8.48 11.06 -18.78
C THR A 64 -7.68 12.36 -18.74
N ALA A 65 -7.27 12.81 -17.54
CA ALA A 65 -6.35 13.92 -17.31
C ALA A 65 -5.08 13.87 -18.18
N THR A 66 -4.38 12.74 -18.26
CA THR A 66 -3.13 12.63 -19.02
C THR A 66 -3.38 12.82 -20.51
N ALA A 67 -4.38 12.14 -21.06
CA ALA A 67 -4.77 12.29 -22.46
C ALA A 67 -5.19 13.73 -22.78
N LEU A 68 -5.99 14.35 -21.91
CA LEU A 68 -6.44 15.75 -22.06
C LEU A 68 -5.27 16.74 -22.03
N MET A 69 -4.28 16.51 -21.16
CA MET A 69 -3.07 17.34 -21.09
C MET A 69 -2.14 17.18 -22.30
N LEU A 70 -2.15 16.02 -22.96
CA LEU A 70 -1.31 15.73 -24.13
C LEU A 70 -1.99 16.10 -25.46
N ALA A 71 -3.32 16.20 -25.50
CA ALA A 71 -4.06 16.46 -26.73
C ALA A 71 -3.79 17.85 -27.34
N ASN A 72 -3.79 18.92 -26.54
CA ASN A 72 -3.53 20.30 -27.01
C ASN A 72 -3.12 21.23 -25.85
N ARG A 73 -2.36 22.30 -26.14
CA ARG A 73 -1.95 23.32 -25.16
C ARG A 73 -3.12 24.01 -24.44
N GLN A 74 -4.21 24.30 -25.15
CA GLN A 74 -5.41 24.89 -24.56
C GLN A 74 -6.03 23.89 -23.57
N LEU A 75 -6.34 22.66 -24.02
CA LEU A 75 -6.88 21.62 -23.13
C LEU A 75 -5.97 21.34 -21.94
N ARG A 76 -4.64 21.38 -22.12
CA ARG A 76 -3.68 21.26 -21.02
C ARG A 76 -3.89 22.34 -19.96
N LYS A 77 -3.95 23.61 -20.36
CA LYS A 77 -4.18 24.72 -19.43
C LYS A 77 -5.54 24.60 -18.76
N GLU A 78 -6.58 24.34 -19.55
CA GLU A 78 -7.96 24.19 -19.07
C GLU A 78 -8.10 23.01 -18.08
N THR A 79 -7.44 21.89 -18.36
CA THR A 79 -7.39 20.71 -17.48
C THR A 79 -6.61 20.99 -16.20
N GLN A 80 -5.47 21.70 -16.28
CA GLN A 80 -4.71 22.12 -15.09
C GLN A 80 -5.53 23.06 -14.20
N ASP A 81 -6.26 24.00 -14.80
CA ASP A 81 -7.13 24.92 -14.07
C ASP A 81 -8.35 24.19 -13.48
N ALA A 82 -8.89 23.18 -14.18
CA ALA A 82 -9.92 22.29 -13.63
C ALA A 82 -9.38 21.46 -12.45
N LEU A 83 -8.19 20.87 -12.56
CA LEU A 83 -7.54 20.11 -11.49
C LEU A 83 -7.30 20.94 -10.23
N LYS A 84 -6.94 22.21 -10.38
CA LYS A 84 -6.77 23.15 -9.24
C LYS A 84 -8.10 23.51 -8.56
N ARG A 85 -9.19 23.54 -9.33
CA ARG A 85 -10.54 23.87 -8.86
C ARG A 85 -11.31 22.66 -8.34
N LEU A 86 -10.86 21.44 -8.66
CA LEU A 86 -11.49 20.24 -8.13
C LEU A 86 -11.43 20.32 -6.60
N PRO A 87 -12.59 20.23 -5.92
CA PRO A 87 -12.63 20.12 -4.46
C PRO A 87 -11.89 18.85 -4.03
N ASP A 88 -11.77 18.62 -2.72
CA ASP A 88 -11.04 17.55 -2.02
C ASP A 88 -10.97 16.15 -2.67
N GLN A 89 -11.82 15.85 -3.65
CA GLN A 89 -11.79 14.67 -4.51
C GLN A 89 -10.61 14.64 -5.51
N GLY A 90 -10.14 15.79 -6.02
CA GLY A 90 -9.05 15.84 -7.03
C GLY A 90 -7.68 15.41 -6.52
N ARG A 91 -7.53 15.23 -5.20
CA ARG A 91 -6.31 14.78 -4.52
C ARG A 91 -6.53 13.51 -3.71
N ARG A 92 -7.59 12.77 -4.01
CA ARG A 92 -7.86 11.46 -3.44
C ARG A 92 -7.34 10.37 -4.37
N CYS A 93 -6.92 9.27 -3.77
CA CYS A 93 -6.57 8.05 -4.49
C CYS A 93 -7.32 6.91 -3.83
N LYS A 94 -7.98 6.06 -4.62
CA LYS A 94 -8.60 4.83 -4.14
C LYS A 94 -7.81 3.65 -4.68
N VAL A 95 -7.42 2.76 -3.78
CA VAL A 95 -6.65 1.56 -4.08
C VAL A 95 -7.42 0.37 -3.54
N ASP A 96 -7.61 -0.64 -4.38
CA ASP A 96 -8.09 -1.95 -3.95
C ASP A 96 -6.92 -2.92 -3.95
N ILE A 97 -6.69 -3.57 -2.81
CA ILE A 97 -5.69 -4.61 -2.63
C ILE A 97 -6.43 -5.91 -2.33
N MET A 98 -6.45 -6.81 -3.31
CA MET A 98 -6.95 -8.16 -3.08
C MET A 98 -5.80 -9.02 -2.56
N PHE A 99 -5.99 -9.59 -1.39
CA PHE A 99 -5.08 -10.58 -0.82
C PHE A 99 -5.57 -11.96 -1.23
N LEU A 100 -4.98 -12.49 -2.30
CA LEU A 100 -5.43 -13.69 -2.99
C LEU A 100 -4.78 -14.94 -2.38
N GLU A 101 -5.62 -15.87 -1.94
CA GLU A 101 -5.29 -17.22 -1.46
C GLU A 101 -4.17 -17.24 -0.41
N GLU A 102 -4.00 -16.14 0.32
CA GLU A 102 -2.92 -15.96 1.28
C GLU A 102 -1.49 -16.05 0.69
N ARG A 103 -1.32 -15.71 -0.59
CA ARG A 103 -0.05 -15.83 -1.33
C ARG A 103 0.40 -14.54 -2.00
N GLU A 104 -0.54 -13.79 -2.57
CA GLU A 104 -0.22 -12.65 -3.43
C GLU A 104 -1.09 -11.45 -3.11
N LEU A 105 -0.54 -10.26 -3.34
CA LEU A 105 -1.27 -8.99 -3.28
C LEU A 105 -1.50 -8.49 -4.68
N TRP A 106 -2.77 -8.32 -5.05
CA TRP A 106 -3.16 -7.73 -6.30
C TRP A 106 -3.57 -6.28 -6.05
N VAL A 107 -2.73 -5.36 -6.47
CA VAL A 107 -2.94 -3.92 -6.29
C VAL A 107 -3.64 -3.35 -7.51
N THR A 108 -4.72 -2.63 -7.28
CA THR A 108 -5.52 -1.99 -8.33
C THR A 108 -5.85 -0.57 -7.94
N PHE A 109 -5.56 0.38 -8.83
CA PHE A 109 -5.94 1.77 -8.63
C PHE A 109 -7.33 1.99 -9.21
N THR A 110 -8.34 2.03 -8.34
CA THR A 110 -9.73 2.28 -8.74
C THR A 110 -9.98 3.75 -9.01
N HIS A 111 -9.20 4.64 -8.37
CA HIS A 111 -9.20 6.07 -8.67
C HIS A 111 -7.80 6.63 -8.42
N ALA A 112 -7.19 7.34 -9.37
CA ALA A 112 -5.83 7.84 -9.24
C ALA A 112 -5.69 9.29 -9.72
N ALA A 113 -5.36 10.19 -8.80
CA ALA A 113 -4.96 11.55 -9.11
C ALA A 113 -3.50 11.58 -9.63
N LEU A 114 -3.29 11.36 -10.93
CA LEU A 114 -1.93 11.25 -11.51
C LEU A 114 -1.16 12.56 -11.64
N CYS A 115 -1.81 13.70 -11.46
CA CYS A 115 -1.20 14.99 -11.76
C CYS A 115 -0.59 15.67 -10.53
N CYS A 116 -0.57 14.99 -9.38
CA CYS A 116 -0.12 15.57 -8.11
C CYS A 116 0.84 14.62 -7.41
N THR A 117 1.92 15.19 -6.86
CA THR A 117 2.82 14.47 -5.95
C THR A 117 2.32 14.50 -4.51
N THR A 118 1.35 15.35 -4.18
CA THR A 118 0.75 15.42 -2.84
C THR A 118 -0.73 15.06 -2.91
N LEU A 119 -1.10 14.05 -2.13
CA LEU A 119 -2.45 13.53 -1.98
C LEU A 119 -2.97 13.88 -0.59
N ASP A 120 -4.22 14.32 -0.52
CA ASP A 120 -4.86 14.62 0.75
C ASP A 120 -5.27 13.33 1.45
N GLN A 121 -5.80 12.36 0.70
CA GLN A 121 -6.22 11.08 1.26
C GLN A 121 -6.00 9.94 0.27
N VAL A 122 -5.54 8.80 0.78
CA VAL A 122 -5.43 7.54 0.04
C VAL A 122 -6.27 6.49 0.75
N ASP A 123 -7.35 6.08 0.11
CA ASP A 123 -8.29 5.07 0.60
C ASP A 123 -7.90 3.70 0.05
N VAL A 124 -7.30 2.87 0.89
CA VAL A 124 -6.90 1.50 0.56
C VAL A 124 -7.94 0.53 1.10
N THR A 125 -8.67 -0.14 0.22
CA THR A 125 -9.57 -1.25 0.56
C THR A 125 -8.79 -2.55 0.43
N ILE A 126 -8.74 -3.35 1.49
CA ILE A 126 -8.02 -4.62 1.53
C ILE A 126 -9.04 -5.73 1.70
N ARG A 127 -9.15 -6.59 0.68
CA ARG A 127 -10.11 -7.69 0.63
C ARG A 127 -9.40 -9.03 0.65
N LEU A 128 -9.96 -10.00 1.35
CA LEU A 128 -9.44 -11.35 1.43
C LEU A 128 -10.20 -12.23 0.45
N VAL A 129 -9.49 -12.86 -0.48
CA VAL A 129 -10.11 -13.63 -1.56
C VAL A 129 -9.52 -15.03 -1.60
N GLY A 130 -10.38 -16.01 -1.33
CA GLY A 130 -9.96 -17.40 -1.29
C GLY A 130 -8.99 -17.71 -0.15
N THR A 131 -8.82 -19.00 0.09
CA THR A 131 -7.86 -19.52 1.05
C THR A 131 -6.85 -20.38 0.34
N MET A 132 -5.77 -20.75 1.01
CA MET A 132 -4.90 -21.82 0.52
C MET A 132 -5.73 -23.10 0.33
N ARG A 133 -6.21 -23.34 -0.90
CA ARG A 133 -7.01 -24.51 -1.27
C ARG A 133 -6.07 -25.62 -1.68
N GLY A 134 -5.61 -26.38 -0.69
CA GLY A 134 -4.85 -27.60 -0.94
C GLY A 134 -3.45 -27.35 -1.49
N PHE A 135 -2.47 -28.03 -0.92
CA PHE A 135 -1.12 -28.03 -1.46
C PHE A 135 -1.04 -29.04 -2.58
N GLY A 136 -1.23 -28.59 -3.82
CA GLY A 136 -0.87 -29.35 -5.01
C GLY A 136 0.61 -29.75 -4.98
N ALA A 137 1.00 -30.68 -5.86
CA ALA A 137 2.39 -30.99 -6.12
C ALA A 137 3.06 -29.73 -6.70
N GLY A 138 3.76 -28.97 -5.85
CA GLY A 138 4.32 -27.67 -6.20
C GLY A 138 4.36 -26.67 -5.04
N PHE A 139 3.62 -26.90 -3.95
CA PHE A 139 3.69 -26.03 -2.78
C PHE A 139 5.05 -26.11 -2.06
N SER A 140 5.70 -24.97 -1.91
CA SER A 140 6.74 -24.80 -0.90
C SER A 140 6.18 -24.06 0.33
N PRO A 141 6.43 -24.56 1.56
CA PRO A 141 6.36 -23.81 2.82
C PRO A 141 6.78 -22.32 2.74
N GLU A 142 7.71 -22.00 1.85
CA GLU A 142 8.25 -20.66 1.61
C GLU A 142 7.32 -19.76 0.78
N GLU A 143 6.28 -20.33 0.14
CA GLU A 143 5.34 -19.62 -0.73
C GLU A 143 4.15 -19.02 0.03
N THR A 144 3.88 -19.45 1.26
CA THR A 144 2.89 -18.73 2.07
C THR A 144 3.54 -17.47 2.62
N ILE A 145 2.85 -16.34 2.45
CA ILE A 145 3.30 -15.09 3.05
C ILE A 145 3.12 -15.10 4.58
N TRP A 146 2.65 -16.19 5.18
CA TRP A 146 2.61 -16.37 6.62
C TRP A 146 3.82 -17.11 7.20
N ALA A 147 4.66 -17.70 6.35
CA ALA A 147 5.90 -18.33 6.77
C ALA A 147 6.81 -17.28 7.43
N GLY A 148 7.54 -17.70 8.47
CA GLY A 148 8.30 -16.81 9.33
C GLY A 148 9.13 -15.78 8.55
N GLY A 149 8.90 -14.50 8.83
CA GLY A 149 9.79 -13.42 8.44
C GLY A 149 10.98 -13.34 9.39
N ASP A 150 11.97 -12.53 9.02
CA ASP A 150 13.10 -12.26 9.90
C ASP A 150 12.62 -11.59 11.20
N ARG A 151 13.30 -11.91 12.31
CA ARG A 151 13.05 -11.38 13.66
C ARG A 151 11.60 -11.50 14.15
N GLY A 152 10.86 -12.52 13.70
CA GLY A 152 9.51 -12.83 14.20
C GLY A 152 8.37 -12.05 13.54
N SER A 153 8.67 -11.23 12.53
CA SER A 153 7.65 -10.74 11.59
C SER A 153 7.04 -11.91 10.80
N LEU A 154 5.81 -11.78 10.32
CA LEU A 154 5.18 -12.69 9.37
C LEU A 154 5.52 -12.13 7.99
N ALA A 155 5.83 -12.99 7.02
CA ALA A 155 6.30 -12.53 5.72
C ALA A 155 5.29 -11.63 4.98
N VAL A 156 4.01 -11.61 5.37
CA VAL A 156 2.92 -10.81 4.80
C VAL A 156 3.23 -9.32 4.87
N THR A 157 3.97 -8.90 5.88
CA THR A 157 4.32 -7.49 6.04
C THR A 157 5.19 -6.97 4.90
N PHE A 158 5.98 -7.86 4.27
CA PHE A 158 6.91 -7.52 3.20
C PHE A 158 6.19 -7.12 1.90
N PRO A 159 5.25 -7.91 1.34
CA PRO A 159 4.42 -7.48 0.22
C PRO A 159 3.63 -6.18 0.49
N PHE A 160 3.02 -6.03 1.67
CA PHE A 160 2.27 -4.81 2.01
C PHE A 160 3.19 -3.60 2.06
N TYR A 161 4.35 -3.71 2.70
CA TYR A 161 5.34 -2.65 2.72
C TYR A 161 5.88 -2.35 1.32
N SER A 162 6.15 -3.38 0.51
CA SER A 162 6.63 -3.21 -0.86
C SER A 162 5.62 -2.46 -1.74
N ALA A 163 4.31 -2.75 -1.60
CA ALA A 163 3.26 -2.01 -2.29
C ALA A 163 3.20 -0.55 -1.84
N LEU A 164 3.29 -0.31 -0.53
CA LEU A 164 3.30 1.04 0.06
C LEU A 164 4.54 1.84 -0.36
N GLU A 165 5.73 1.26 -0.25
CA GLU A 165 7.00 1.88 -0.65
C GLU A 165 6.97 2.24 -2.13
N ARG A 166 6.52 1.33 -2.99
CA ARG A 166 6.38 1.61 -4.43
C ARG A 166 5.41 2.73 -4.67
N PHE A 167 4.26 2.74 -4.01
CA PHE A 167 3.32 3.84 -4.15
C PHE A 167 3.91 5.18 -3.68
N LEU A 168 4.64 5.21 -2.57
CA LEU A 168 5.25 6.44 -2.07
C LEU A 168 6.41 6.94 -2.94
N LYS A 169 7.14 6.05 -3.63
CA LYS A 169 8.23 6.40 -4.55
C LYS A 169 7.72 6.67 -5.96
N ALA A 170 7.12 5.70 -6.62
CA ALA A 170 6.70 5.80 -8.02
C ALA A 170 5.27 6.30 -8.22
N GLY A 171 4.44 6.31 -7.19
CA GLY A 171 3.02 6.63 -7.33
C GLY A 171 2.20 5.50 -7.96
N PRO A 172 0.97 5.79 -8.40
CA PRO A 172 0.05 4.80 -8.94
C PRO A 172 0.47 4.24 -10.32
N VAL A 173 1.24 4.99 -11.12
CA VAL A 173 1.68 4.56 -12.47
C VAL A 173 3.10 4.05 -12.45
N GLY A 174 3.31 2.84 -12.96
CA GLY A 174 4.62 2.28 -13.23
C GLY A 174 4.86 1.96 -14.69
N SER A 175 6.13 1.81 -15.04
CA SER A 175 6.52 1.18 -16.29
C SER A 175 6.65 -0.33 -16.07
N PRO A 176 6.18 -1.19 -16.99
CA PRO A 176 6.44 -2.62 -16.92
C PRO A 176 7.94 -2.94 -16.77
N ALA A 177 8.25 -4.09 -16.18
CA ALA A 177 9.61 -4.55 -15.84
C ALA A 177 10.61 -4.65 -17.02
N THR A 178 10.19 -4.37 -18.25
CA THR A 178 11.03 -4.33 -19.45
C THR A 178 11.71 -2.98 -19.68
N ALA A 179 11.27 -1.91 -18.99
CA ALA A 179 12.04 -0.67 -18.95
C ALA A 179 13.23 -0.87 -18.01
N GLU A 180 14.42 -0.41 -18.41
CA GLU A 180 15.62 -0.43 -17.56
C GLU A 180 15.28 0.04 -16.14
N ARG A 181 15.88 -0.61 -15.12
CA ARG A 181 15.70 -0.27 -13.71
C ARG A 181 16.17 1.16 -13.46
N ASN A 182 15.27 2.10 -13.67
CA ASN A 182 15.41 3.48 -13.26
C ASN A 182 14.87 3.52 -11.85
N ASP A 183 15.69 3.81 -10.84
CA ASP A 183 15.23 3.92 -9.45
C ASP A 183 14.35 5.18 -9.31
N ILE A 184 13.10 5.08 -9.77
CA ILE A 184 12.20 6.23 -9.90
C ILE A 184 11.74 6.66 -8.51
N ASP A 185 11.96 7.95 -8.21
CA ASP A 185 11.39 8.58 -7.03
C ASP A 185 10.67 9.89 -7.41
N ARG A 186 9.33 9.82 -7.44
CA ARG A 186 8.43 10.95 -7.65
C ARG A 186 8.08 11.69 -6.36
N HIS A 187 8.62 11.24 -5.22
CA HIS A 187 8.40 11.85 -3.91
C HIS A 187 6.91 12.04 -3.56
N MET A 188 6.12 10.98 -3.73
CA MET A 188 4.69 11.04 -3.42
C MET A 188 4.48 11.25 -1.92
N VAL A 189 3.65 12.22 -1.58
CA VAL A 189 3.26 12.61 -0.22
C VAL A 189 1.78 12.33 -0.03
N VAL A 190 1.42 11.78 1.12
CA VAL A 190 0.05 11.44 1.51
C VAL A 190 -0.24 12.07 2.86
N LYS A 191 -1.21 12.99 2.95
CA LYS A 191 -1.59 13.55 4.25
C LYS A 191 -2.30 12.51 5.12
N HIS A 192 -3.21 11.74 4.56
CA HIS A 192 -3.93 10.70 5.29
C HIS A 192 -4.01 9.38 4.51
N LEU A 193 -3.41 8.32 5.03
CA LEU A 193 -3.50 6.97 4.50
C LEU A 193 -4.55 6.18 5.29
N VAL A 194 -5.61 5.72 4.63
CA VAL A 194 -6.67 4.90 5.24
C VAL A 194 -6.51 3.47 4.75
N LEU A 195 -6.30 2.53 5.67
CA LEU A 195 -6.20 1.09 5.40
C LEU A 195 -7.46 0.41 5.93
N ASN A 196 -8.43 0.13 5.07
CA ASN A 196 -9.69 -0.49 5.44
C ASN A 196 -9.71 -1.97 5.06
N PHE A 197 -9.77 -2.84 6.06
CA PHE A 197 -9.85 -4.29 5.89
C PHE A 197 -11.31 -4.72 5.86
N VAL A 198 -11.75 -5.29 4.74
CA VAL A 198 -13.17 -5.57 4.51
C VAL A 198 -13.46 -7.07 4.62
N SER A 199 -14.49 -7.39 5.38
CA SER A 199 -15.05 -8.73 5.50
C SER A 199 -15.66 -9.19 4.17
N PRO A 200 -15.54 -10.48 3.82
CA PRO A 200 -16.31 -11.03 2.71
C PRO A 200 -17.82 -10.94 3.00
N ALA A 201 -18.62 -10.86 1.94
CA ALA A 201 -20.08 -10.85 2.06
C ALA A 201 -20.60 -12.08 2.82
N ASP A 202 -20.03 -13.25 2.53
CA ASP A 202 -20.27 -14.46 3.30
C ASP A 202 -19.25 -14.60 4.45
N ARG A 203 -19.67 -14.17 5.64
CA ARG A 203 -18.86 -14.25 6.86
C ARG A 203 -18.69 -15.68 7.39
N SER A 204 -19.45 -16.67 6.89
CA SER A 204 -19.27 -18.06 7.29
C SER A 204 -17.94 -18.65 6.80
N LEU A 205 -17.33 -18.02 5.80
CA LEU A 205 -16.00 -18.35 5.28
C LEU A 205 -14.87 -17.97 6.25
N LEU A 206 -15.13 -17.09 7.23
CA LEU A 206 -14.12 -16.62 8.17
C LEU A 206 -13.82 -17.67 9.25
N ALA A 207 -12.58 -17.68 9.71
CA ALA A 207 -12.20 -18.42 10.92
C ALA A 207 -13.01 -17.96 12.13
N GLY A 208 -13.23 -18.87 13.08
CA GLY A 208 -13.90 -18.56 14.34
C GLY A 208 -13.13 -17.52 15.14
N PRO A 209 -13.80 -16.63 15.89
CA PRO A 209 -13.15 -15.53 16.62
C PRO A 209 -12.09 -16.00 17.63
N ASP A 210 -12.27 -17.17 18.22
CA ASP A 210 -11.36 -17.76 19.21
C ASP A 210 -10.26 -18.63 18.59
N GLU A 211 -10.27 -18.81 17.26
CA GLU A 211 -9.34 -19.67 16.55
C GLU A 211 -8.01 -18.95 16.21
N ARG A 212 -7.82 -17.68 16.61
CA ARG A 212 -6.69 -16.83 16.18
C ARG A 212 -5.32 -17.48 16.33
N MET A 213 -5.03 -18.01 17.53
CA MET A 213 -3.72 -18.60 17.81
C MET A 213 -3.52 -19.89 17.04
N ARG A 214 -4.54 -20.75 17.01
CA ARG A 214 -4.54 -22.01 16.27
C ARG A 214 -4.34 -21.77 14.76
N TRP A 215 -5.11 -20.86 14.19
CA TRP A 215 -5.03 -20.41 12.79
C TRP A 215 -3.62 -19.91 12.45
N ARG A 216 -3.04 -19.07 13.33
CA ARG A 216 -1.68 -18.54 13.16
C ARG A 216 -0.63 -19.65 13.26
N HIS A 217 -0.77 -20.56 14.21
CA HIS A 217 0.16 -21.68 14.39
C HIS A 217 0.14 -22.61 13.18
N ALA A 218 -1.03 -22.96 12.65
CA ALA A 218 -1.14 -23.82 11.46
C ALA A 218 -0.34 -23.28 10.26
N ARG A 219 -0.38 -21.96 10.05
CA ARG A 219 0.29 -21.29 8.93
C ARG A 219 1.76 -20.98 9.20
N LYS A 220 2.14 -20.70 10.45
CA LYS A 220 3.55 -20.59 10.85
C LYS A 220 4.28 -21.92 10.79
N LEU A 221 3.64 -23.00 11.27
CA LEU A 221 4.22 -24.34 11.28
C LEU A 221 4.41 -24.87 9.85
N GLY A 222 3.49 -24.55 8.94
CA GLY A 222 3.65 -24.85 7.52
C GLY A 222 4.88 -24.22 6.87
N GLY A 223 5.50 -23.19 7.48
CA GLY A 223 6.74 -22.54 7.04
C GLY A 223 8.00 -22.88 7.86
N ALA A 224 7.85 -23.53 9.02
CA ALA A 224 8.99 -24.12 9.75
C ALA A 224 9.41 -25.41 9.03
N ALA A 225 10.60 -25.96 9.33
CA ALA A 225 11.19 -27.17 8.73
C ALA A 225 10.39 -28.48 8.94
N LEU A 226 9.08 -28.44 8.77
CA LEU A 226 8.19 -29.59 8.63
C LEU A 226 8.31 -30.07 7.19
N THR A 227 8.30 -31.39 7.01
CA THR A 227 8.19 -31.95 5.66
C THR A 227 6.88 -31.47 5.03
N PRO A 228 6.84 -31.27 3.70
CA PRO A 228 5.61 -30.87 3.00
C PRO A 228 4.39 -31.75 3.34
N ALA A 229 4.61 -33.02 3.70
CA ALA A 229 3.56 -33.94 4.15
C ALA A 229 2.95 -33.57 5.51
N ILE A 230 3.75 -33.14 6.48
CA ILE A 230 3.26 -32.73 7.81
C ILE A 230 2.56 -31.37 7.72
N ALA A 231 3.11 -30.41 6.97
CA ALA A 231 2.45 -29.13 6.70
C ALA A 231 1.07 -29.35 6.04
N ARG A 232 1.00 -30.24 5.04
CA ARG A 232 -0.25 -30.69 4.42
C ARG A 232 -1.23 -31.26 5.43
N ALA A 233 -0.79 -32.16 6.31
CA ALA A 233 -1.66 -32.79 7.30
C ALA A 233 -2.21 -31.78 8.33
N VAL A 234 -1.38 -30.85 8.82
CA VAL A 234 -1.80 -29.81 9.78
C VAL A 234 -2.87 -28.90 9.16
N LEU A 235 -2.70 -28.51 7.90
CA LEU A 235 -3.60 -27.59 7.21
C LEU A 235 -4.85 -28.31 6.66
N ALA A 236 -4.76 -29.60 6.34
CA ALA A 236 -5.93 -30.43 6.06
C ALA A 236 -6.75 -30.72 7.34
N ALA A 237 -6.09 -30.81 8.51
CA ALA A 237 -6.73 -31.00 9.81
C ALA A 237 -7.39 -29.70 10.35
N GLU A 238 -6.92 -28.53 9.93
CA GLU A 238 -7.68 -27.27 9.99
C GLU A 238 -8.86 -27.36 9.04
N ARG A 239 -9.94 -28.02 9.50
CA ARG A 239 -11.20 -28.20 8.76
C ARG A 239 -11.66 -26.88 8.12
N GLY A 240 -11.41 -26.73 6.82
CA GLY A 240 -12.30 -25.97 5.96
C GLY A 240 -11.71 -24.84 5.13
N GLY A 241 -10.40 -24.60 5.10
CA GLY A 241 -9.87 -23.50 4.27
C GLY A 241 -10.62 -22.20 4.58
N ARG A 242 -10.69 -21.85 5.87
CA ARG A 242 -11.35 -20.63 6.33
C ARG A 242 -10.42 -19.44 6.22
N LEU A 243 -10.97 -18.33 5.78
CA LEU A 243 -10.28 -17.06 5.59
C LEU A 243 -9.79 -16.53 6.95
N VAL A 244 -8.63 -15.86 6.94
CA VAL A 244 -8.21 -15.03 8.07
C VAL A 244 -9.31 -14.01 8.38
N ARG A 245 -9.53 -13.71 9.66
CA ARG A 245 -10.45 -12.61 9.99
C ARG A 245 -9.80 -11.26 9.66
N PRO A 246 -10.50 -10.32 8.99
CA PRO A 246 -9.96 -8.99 8.67
C PRO A 246 -9.41 -8.27 9.91
N GLU A 247 -10.06 -8.40 11.07
CA GLU A 247 -9.64 -7.77 12.32
C GLU A 247 -8.30 -8.32 12.85
N TRP A 248 -7.94 -9.55 12.49
CA TRP A 248 -6.65 -10.13 12.88
C TRP A 248 -5.54 -9.60 11.98
N LEU A 249 -5.78 -9.54 10.67
CA LEU A 249 -4.82 -9.00 9.71
C LEU A 249 -4.60 -7.50 9.94
N ALA A 250 -5.68 -6.74 10.16
CA ALA A 250 -5.63 -5.30 10.42
C ALA A 250 -4.78 -4.99 11.66
N ARG A 251 -5.06 -5.65 12.81
CA ARG A 251 -4.26 -5.48 14.03
C ARG A 251 -2.81 -5.92 13.84
N TYR A 252 -2.58 -6.97 13.07
CA TYR A 252 -1.25 -7.47 12.81
C TYR A 252 -0.41 -6.47 12.00
N LEU A 253 -0.97 -5.93 10.91
CA LEU A 253 -0.30 -4.92 10.09
C LEU A 253 -0.16 -3.58 10.82
N ALA A 254 -1.16 -3.16 11.61
CA ALA A 254 -1.05 -1.98 12.46
C ALA A 254 0.11 -2.10 13.47
N GLY A 255 0.22 -3.25 14.14
CA GLY A 255 1.33 -3.53 15.04
C GLY A 255 2.69 -3.52 14.34
N TYR A 256 2.74 -4.01 13.10
CA TYR A 256 3.97 -3.97 12.29
C TYR A 256 4.34 -2.54 11.84
N LEU A 257 3.35 -1.73 11.42
CA LEU A 257 3.58 -0.32 11.09
C LEU A 257 4.15 0.42 12.30
N ARG A 258 3.54 0.24 13.49
CA ARG A 258 4.07 0.81 14.75
C ARG A 258 5.49 0.34 15.02
N LEU A 259 5.76 -0.96 14.90
CA LEU A 259 7.11 -1.49 15.08
C LEU A 259 8.11 -0.82 14.14
N MET A 260 7.80 -0.65 12.85
CA MET A 260 8.67 0.03 11.90
C MET A 260 8.91 1.49 12.30
N ILE A 261 7.84 2.20 12.66
CA ILE A 261 7.86 3.63 13.03
C ILE A 261 8.66 3.85 14.33
N ASP A 262 8.48 3.00 15.33
CA ASP A 262 9.15 3.09 16.63
C ASP A 262 10.62 2.62 16.55
N SER A 263 10.89 1.66 15.67
CA SER A 263 12.21 1.07 15.46
C SER A 263 12.98 1.76 14.33
N THR A 264 12.68 3.02 14.00
CA THR A 264 13.40 3.78 12.96
C THR A 264 14.55 4.62 13.53
N PRO A 265 15.78 4.12 13.39
CA PRO A 265 16.97 4.92 13.19
C PRO A 265 17.36 4.93 11.71
N ALA A 266 17.81 6.11 11.24
CA ALA A 266 18.12 6.41 9.85
C ALA A 266 19.07 5.43 9.15
N THR A 267 19.84 4.65 9.91
CA THR A 267 20.94 3.80 9.42
C THR A 267 20.63 2.31 9.44
N VAL A 268 19.63 1.84 10.18
CA VAL A 268 19.43 0.39 10.40
C VAL A 268 18.08 -0.13 9.91
N MET A 269 17.07 0.73 9.76
CA MET A 269 15.83 0.34 9.08
C MET A 269 15.33 1.50 8.20
N PRO A 270 15.63 1.51 6.89
CA PRO A 270 15.12 2.54 5.96
C PRO A 270 13.59 2.55 5.88
N HIS A 271 12.94 1.51 6.41
CA HIS A 271 11.53 1.25 6.23
C HIS A 271 10.61 2.33 6.81
N GLY A 272 10.82 2.73 8.07
CA GLY A 272 9.97 3.73 8.72
C GLY A 272 10.35 5.17 8.36
N GLY A 273 11.59 5.41 7.92
CA GLY A 273 12.04 6.74 7.49
C GLY A 273 11.18 7.30 6.34
N LEU A 274 10.90 6.45 5.35
CA LEU A 274 10.02 6.79 4.23
C LEU A 274 8.61 7.21 4.69
N LEU A 275 8.06 6.54 5.71
CA LEU A 275 6.74 6.86 6.25
C LEU A 275 6.74 8.23 6.92
N TYR A 276 7.75 8.54 7.74
CA TYR A 276 7.87 9.85 8.37
C TYR A 276 8.09 10.98 7.35
N GLU A 277 8.80 10.72 6.26
CA GLU A 277 9.02 11.75 5.24
C GLU A 277 7.75 12.05 4.41
N ARG A 278 6.90 11.03 4.18
CA ARG A 278 5.88 11.10 3.12
C ARG A 278 4.45 10.91 3.58
N VAL A 279 4.22 10.44 4.79
CA VAL A 279 2.87 10.15 5.30
C VAL A 279 2.58 11.04 6.50
N GLY A 280 1.42 11.72 6.48
CA GLY A 280 0.95 12.57 7.57
C GLY A 280 0.38 11.74 8.71
N ALA A 281 -0.66 10.97 8.43
CA ALA A 281 -1.30 10.06 9.36
C ALA A 281 -1.74 8.76 8.67
N VAL A 282 -1.84 7.69 9.44
CA VAL A 282 -2.39 6.40 9.03
C VAL A 282 -3.61 6.06 9.89
N SER A 283 -4.72 5.70 9.27
CA SER A 283 -5.88 5.12 9.93
C SER A 283 -6.03 3.67 9.50
N VAL A 284 -6.23 2.77 10.46
CA VAL A 284 -6.51 1.36 10.20
C VAL A 284 -7.95 1.09 10.58
N GLN A 285 -8.72 0.55 9.64
CA GLN A 285 -10.14 0.30 9.77
C GLN A 285 -10.48 -1.16 9.50
N VAL A 286 -11.58 -1.63 10.09
CA VAL A 286 -12.22 -2.89 9.70
C VAL A 286 -13.67 -2.61 9.40
N ASP A 287 -14.13 -2.99 8.21
CA ASP A 287 -15.50 -2.73 7.75
C ASP A 287 -15.90 -1.24 7.90
N GLY A 288 -14.95 -0.32 7.70
CA GLY A 288 -15.13 1.13 7.84
C GLY A 288 -14.97 1.68 9.27
N GLU A 289 -14.93 0.82 10.29
CA GLU A 289 -14.73 1.26 11.69
C GLU A 289 -13.24 1.40 12.01
N THR A 290 -12.84 2.55 12.55
CA THR A 290 -11.43 2.81 12.89
C THR A 290 -11.03 2.05 14.15
N ILE A 291 -10.03 1.17 14.01
CA ILE A 291 -9.47 0.37 15.11
C ILE A 291 -8.11 0.87 15.58
N ASP A 292 -7.39 1.62 14.74
CA ASP A 292 -6.11 2.23 15.10
C ASP A 292 -5.87 3.52 14.31
N LYS A 293 -5.12 4.46 14.90
CA LYS A 293 -4.69 5.71 14.27
C LYS A 293 -3.26 6.04 14.68
N ILE A 294 -2.43 6.36 13.70
CA ILE A 294 -1.04 6.73 13.87
C ILE A 294 -0.84 8.11 13.25
N ASP A 295 -0.64 9.13 14.09
CA ASP A 295 -0.25 10.46 13.63
C ASP A 295 1.28 10.53 13.58
N LEU A 296 1.86 10.48 12.38
CA LEU A 296 3.31 10.50 12.20
C LEU A 296 3.89 11.89 12.49
N GLY A 297 3.08 12.95 12.39
CA GLY A 297 3.49 14.31 12.75
C GLY A 297 3.62 14.50 14.25
N ALA A 298 2.71 13.92 15.02
CA ALA A 298 2.83 13.89 16.47
C ALA A 298 3.92 12.91 16.95
N THR A 299 4.11 11.80 16.25
CA THR A 299 5.05 10.74 16.68
C THR A 299 6.51 11.15 16.46
N ILE A 300 6.82 11.89 15.39
CA ILE A 300 8.22 12.25 15.06
C ILE A 300 8.88 13.13 16.13
N ASP A 301 8.11 13.96 16.85
CA ASP A 301 8.64 14.83 17.92
C ASP A 301 9.15 14.03 19.13
N GLY A 302 8.46 12.94 19.43
CA GLY A 302 8.78 12.01 20.49
C GLY A 302 9.84 10.98 20.09
N LEU A 303 10.24 10.92 18.83
CA LEU A 303 11.15 9.89 18.33
C LEU A 303 12.54 10.06 18.97
N ARG A 304 13.14 8.93 19.36
CA ARG A 304 14.44 8.88 20.05
C ARG A 304 15.26 7.73 19.48
N CYS A 305 16.57 7.93 19.34
CA CYS A 305 17.53 6.89 18.98
C CYS A 305 17.79 5.94 20.17
N ARG A 306 16.80 5.10 20.54
CA ARG A 306 16.87 4.23 21.74
C ARG A 306 17.54 2.88 21.49
N TYR A 307 17.42 2.34 20.28
CA TYR A 307 17.77 0.93 20.01
C TYR A 307 19.29 0.66 19.97
N PHE A 308 20.12 1.70 19.96
CA PHE A 308 21.56 1.56 19.71
C PHE A 308 22.48 2.15 20.74
N ALA A 309 21.98 2.53 21.92
CA ALA A 309 22.84 2.98 23.02
C ALA A 309 23.92 1.94 23.42
N ARG A 310 23.79 0.69 22.92
CA ARG A 310 24.74 -0.42 23.14
C ARG A 310 25.62 -0.75 21.93
N LEU A 311 25.48 -0.05 20.80
CA LEU A 311 26.33 -0.28 19.64
C LEU A 311 27.66 0.49 19.77
N PRO A 312 28.78 -0.06 19.28
CA PRO A 312 30.08 0.60 19.31
C PRO A 312 30.11 1.95 18.55
N ASP A 313 29.25 2.12 17.56
CA ASP A 313 29.14 3.30 16.68
C ASP A 313 27.97 4.23 17.07
N TYR A 314 27.49 4.15 18.31
CA TYR A 314 26.29 4.87 18.75
C TYR A 314 26.31 6.37 18.47
N GLU A 315 27.41 7.08 18.74
CA GLU A 315 27.47 8.53 18.52
C GLU A 315 27.40 8.89 17.02
N GLU A 316 27.97 8.09 16.13
CA GLU A 316 27.83 8.28 14.68
C GLU A 316 26.39 8.03 14.23
N VAL A 317 25.77 6.95 14.72
CA VAL A 317 24.37 6.62 14.42
C VAL A 317 23.42 7.70 14.95
N LYS A 318 23.69 8.24 16.13
CA LYS A 318 22.94 9.34 16.74
C LYS A 318 23.10 10.64 15.96
N GLY A 319 24.30 10.95 15.45
CA GLY A 319 24.54 12.07 14.55
C GLY A 319 23.71 11.97 13.27
N ARG A 320 23.82 10.85 12.55
CA ARG A 320 23.04 10.56 11.33
C ARG A 320 21.52 10.58 11.60
N PHE A 321 21.09 10.09 12.76
CA PHE A 321 19.69 10.18 13.17
C PHE A 321 19.25 11.63 13.36
N GLY A 322 20.06 12.48 13.99
CA GLY A 322 19.77 13.90 14.17
C GLY A 322 19.61 14.63 12.83
N GLU A 323 20.56 14.43 11.92
CA GLU A 323 20.51 15.02 10.56
C GLU A 323 19.25 14.57 9.79
N TRP A 324 18.97 13.27 9.81
CA TRP A 324 17.76 12.74 9.18
C TRP A 324 16.48 13.30 9.83
N HIS A 325 16.44 13.41 11.16
CA HIS A 325 15.28 13.93 11.89
C HIS A 325 14.99 15.37 11.50
N GLU A 326 16.00 16.25 11.54
CA GLU A 326 15.87 17.65 11.13
C GLU A 326 15.47 17.80 9.66
N SER A 327 16.11 17.04 8.76
CA SER A 327 15.77 17.02 7.34
C SER A 327 14.32 16.58 7.11
N THR A 328 13.88 15.54 7.81
CA THR A 328 12.51 15.03 7.74
C THR A 328 11.51 16.06 8.25
N LEU A 329 11.79 16.72 9.37
CA LEU A 329 10.96 17.81 9.88
C LEU A 329 10.81 18.94 8.86
N ALA A 330 11.90 19.33 8.19
CA ALA A 330 11.86 20.34 7.14
C ALA A 330 10.99 19.90 5.94
N LYS A 331 11.18 18.67 5.45
CA LYS A 331 10.36 18.07 4.36
C LYS A 331 8.88 18.05 4.73
N ARG A 332 8.55 17.64 5.96
CA ARG A 332 7.17 17.59 6.46
C ARG A 332 6.52 18.97 6.50
N ARG A 333 7.25 19.99 6.97
CA ARG A 333 6.77 21.39 6.96
C ARG A 333 6.51 21.88 5.55
N ALA A 334 7.45 21.66 4.63
CA ALA A 334 7.32 22.06 3.23
C ALA A 334 6.12 21.38 2.54
N SER A 335 5.81 20.14 2.93
CA SER A 335 4.72 19.35 2.34
C SER A 335 3.38 19.49 3.06
N GLY A 336 3.30 20.34 4.10
CA GLY A 336 2.08 20.53 4.90
C GLY A 336 1.67 19.29 5.71
N LEU A 337 2.61 18.39 6.03
CA LEU A 337 2.42 17.24 6.91
C LEU A 337 2.68 17.59 8.39
N TRP A 338 3.01 18.84 8.66
CA TRP A 338 3.37 19.34 9.99
C TRP A 338 2.26 20.22 10.55
N GLY A 339 1.92 20.02 11.82
CA GLY A 339 0.79 20.68 12.48
C GLY A 339 -0.47 19.83 12.40
N GLY A 340 -0.54 18.79 13.25
CA GLY A 340 -1.81 18.14 13.53
C GLY A 340 -2.80 19.18 14.06
N SER A 341 -4.06 19.04 13.67
CA SER A 341 -5.20 19.72 14.29
C SER A 341 -5.05 19.63 15.82
N ARG A 342 -4.66 20.76 16.44
CA ARG A 342 -4.72 20.92 17.90
C ARG A 342 -6.17 20.95 18.35
#